data_AF-A0A2V5GR76-F1
#
_entry.id   AF-A0A2V5GR76-F1
#
_cell.length_a   1.000
_cell.length_b   1.000
_cell.length_c   1.000
_cell.angle_alpha   90.00
_cell.angle_beta   90.00
_cell.angle_gamma   90.00
#
_symmetry.space_group_name_H-M   'P 1'
#
loop_
_entity.id
_entity.type
_entity.pdbx_description
1 polymer ?
#
loop_
_entity_poly.entity_id
_entity_poly.type
_entity_poly.pdbx_seq_one_letter_code
_entity_poly.pdbx_strand_id
1 'polypeptide(L)'
;MNLGREVHHNPAPSGSFERSAKNITIDGNGVLHAELEGAYNEYHKASIDLNYYLGNDDGEFQWGGTDFIKTATDLAIVHDKEGVIVLRAELCVPPADLCGDGGYATNQVRLGEHIGNNNGQFEFHK
;
A
#
# COMPACT_ATOMS: atom_id res chain seq x y z
N MET A 1 -13.81 20.50 16.14
CA MET A 1 -12.99 19.54 16.89
C MET A 1 -12.61 18.45 15.90
N ASN A 2 -11.34 18.38 15.50
CA ASN A 2 -10.84 17.40 14.54
C ASN A 2 -10.89 16.01 15.19
N LEU A 3 -11.71 15.13 14.64
CA LEU A 3 -11.62 13.71 14.90
C LEU A 3 -10.44 13.21 14.06
N GLY A 4 -9.27 13.05 14.71
CA GLY A 4 -8.19 12.29 14.11
C GLY A 4 -8.74 10.91 13.77
N ARG A 5 -8.75 10.57 12.48
CA ARG A 5 -9.25 9.28 11.98
C ARG A 5 -8.39 8.20 12.62
N GLU A 6 -8.97 7.49 13.58
CA GLU A 6 -8.33 6.37 14.25
C GLU A 6 -8.13 5.29 13.18
N VAL A 7 -6.87 4.97 12.89
CA VAL A 7 -6.53 3.86 12.00
C VAL A 7 -7.05 2.61 12.71
N HIS A 8 -8.19 2.07 12.25
CA HIS A 8 -8.83 0.92 12.88
C HIS A 8 -7.82 -0.23 12.98
N HIS A 9 -7.39 -0.59 14.18
CA HIS A 9 -6.47 -1.70 14.47
C HIS A 9 -7.20 -3.04 14.34
N ASN A 10 -7.73 -3.33 13.16
CA ASN A 10 -8.20 -4.68 12.86
C ASN A 10 -7.01 -5.54 12.41
N PRO A 11 -6.94 -6.82 12.83
CA PRO A 11 -5.94 -7.73 12.30
C PRO A 11 -6.14 -7.88 10.79
N ALA A 12 -5.05 -8.12 10.06
CA ALA A 12 -5.12 -8.29 8.62
C ALA A 12 -6.07 -9.45 8.23
N PRO A 13 -6.86 -9.32 7.16
CA PRO A 13 -7.74 -10.38 6.65
C PRO A 13 -6.97 -11.68 6.45
N SER A 14 -7.57 -12.85 6.68
CA SER A 14 -6.89 -14.17 6.62
C SER A 14 -6.25 -14.54 5.28
N GLY A 15 -6.61 -13.85 4.20
CA GLY A 15 -6.01 -13.99 2.85
C GLY A 15 -4.90 -12.98 2.51
N SER A 16 -4.61 -12.03 3.39
CA SER A 16 -3.55 -11.03 3.17
C SER A 16 -2.18 -11.67 2.85
N PHE A 17 -1.50 -11.09 1.86
CA PHE A 17 -0.25 -11.63 1.31
C PHE A 17 0.86 -11.72 2.38
N GLU A 18 0.90 -10.75 3.30
CA GLU A 18 2.02 -10.55 4.23
C GLU A 18 2.29 -11.73 5.17
N ARG A 19 1.28 -12.57 5.44
CA ARG A 19 1.46 -13.80 6.24
C ARG A 19 2.27 -14.89 5.52
N SER A 20 2.43 -14.77 4.21
CA SER A 20 3.06 -15.75 3.32
C SER A 20 4.14 -15.13 2.43
N ALA A 21 4.57 -13.92 2.77
CA ALA A 21 5.49 -13.13 1.96
C ALA A 21 6.83 -12.88 2.67
N LYS A 22 7.88 -12.71 1.87
CA LYS A 22 9.24 -12.35 2.30
C LYS A 22 9.81 -11.25 1.40
N ASN A 23 10.85 -10.57 1.89
CA ASN A 23 11.61 -9.59 1.12
C ASN A 23 10.73 -8.50 0.47
N ILE A 24 9.76 -8.01 1.24
CA ILE A 24 8.75 -7.06 0.76
C ILE A 24 9.39 -5.68 0.60
N THR A 25 9.30 -5.11 -0.60
CA THR A 25 9.86 -3.80 -0.94
C THR A 25 8.93 -3.06 -1.90
N ILE A 26 9.08 -1.74 -1.99
CA ILE A 26 8.42 -0.92 -3.00
C ILE A 26 9.48 -0.12 -3.75
N ASP A 27 9.31 0.02 -5.06
CA ASP A 27 10.15 0.88 -5.86
C ASP A 27 9.58 2.29 -6.03
N GLY A 28 10.38 3.20 -6.58
CA GLY A 28 9.98 4.60 -6.79
C GLY A 28 8.88 4.81 -7.84
N ASN A 29 8.43 3.76 -8.53
CA ASN A 29 7.31 3.81 -9.46
C ASN A 29 6.00 3.33 -8.82
N GLY A 30 6.01 2.94 -7.53
CA GLY A 30 4.83 2.44 -6.84
C GLY A 30 4.56 0.95 -7.09
N VAL A 31 5.54 0.18 -7.55
CA VAL A 31 5.41 -1.27 -7.72
C VAL A 31 5.87 -1.98 -6.46
N LEU A 32 4.97 -2.77 -5.86
CA LEU A 32 5.27 -3.65 -4.73
C LEU A 32 5.94 -4.93 -5.23
N HIS A 33 7.03 -5.33 -4.59
CA HIS A 33 7.76 -6.56 -4.88
C HIS A 33 7.85 -7.43 -3.63
N ALA A 34 7.68 -8.74 -3.77
CA ALA A 34 7.88 -9.70 -2.69
C ALA A 34 8.21 -11.10 -3.23
N GLU A 35 8.72 -11.95 -2.35
CA GLU A 35 8.73 -13.40 -2.53
C GLU A 35 7.48 -13.98 -1.86
N LEU A 36 6.58 -14.56 -2.65
CA LEU A 36 5.30 -15.11 -2.18
C LEU A 36 5.33 -16.63 -2.18
N GLU A 37 4.85 -17.22 -1.09
CA GLU A 37 4.73 -18.68 -0.97
C GLU A 37 3.70 -19.23 -1.96
N GLY A 38 4.12 -20.19 -2.78
CA GLY A 38 3.26 -20.99 -3.66
C GLY A 38 3.10 -22.42 -3.14
N ALA A 39 2.80 -23.34 -4.06
CA ALA A 39 2.64 -24.75 -3.72
C ALA A 39 3.95 -25.36 -3.23
N TYR A 40 3.86 -26.40 -2.41
CA TYR A 40 5.02 -27.19 -1.97
C TYR A 40 6.12 -26.36 -1.25
N ASN A 41 5.75 -25.28 -0.56
CA ASN A 41 6.65 -24.36 0.15
C ASN A 41 7.69 -23.67 -0.75
N GLU A 42 7.42 -23.56 -2.05
CA GLU A 42 8.26 -22.79 -2.97
C GLU A 42 7.93 -21.30 -2.87
N TYR A 43 8.92 -20.43 -3.06
CA TYR A 43 8.72 -18.98 -3.06
C TYR A 43 8.93 -18.43 -4.46
N HIS A 44 7.94 -17.67 -4.93
CA HIS A 44 7.93 -17.03 -6.24
C HIS A 44 8.18 -15.53 -6.10
N LYS A 45 9.08 -14.98 -6.91
CA LYS A 45 9.20 -13.53 -7.03
C LYS A 45 7.96 -13.00 -7.76
N ALA A 46 7.24 -12.12 -7.10
CA ALA A 46 6.03 -11.51 -7.63
C ALA A 46 6.10 -9.99 -7.47
N SER A 47 5.37 -9.29 -8.34
CA SER A 47 5.18 -7.86 -8.25
C SER A 47 3.76 -7.45 -8.62
N ILE A 48 3.32 -6.33 -8.05
CA ILE A 48 2.02 -5.73 -8.37
C ILE A 48 2.17 -4.20 -8.40
N ASP A 49 1.71 -3.60 -9.49
CA ASP A 49 1.72 -2.15 -9.66
C ASP A 49 0.51 -1.56 -8.92
N LEU A 50 0.79 -0.83 -7.85
CA LEU A 50 -0.25 -0.26 -6.99
C LEU A 50 -0.97 0.93 -7.64
N ASN A 51 -0.44 1.50 -8.73
CA ASN A 51 -1.10 2.60 -9.44
C ASN A 51 -2.41 2.17 -10.09
N TYR A 52 -2.65 0.87 -10.30
CA TYR A 52 -3.93 0.38 -10.80
C TYR A 52 -5.03 0.32 -9.73
N TYR A 53 -4.68 0.48 -8.45
CA TYR A 53 -5.58 0.22 -7.33
C TYR A 53 -5.62 1.33 -6.28
N LEU A 54 -4.58 2.16 -6.21
CA LEU A 54 -4.47 3.27 -5.28
C LEU A 54 -4.45 4.60 -6.02
N GLY A 55 -5.31 5.50 -5.58
CA GLY A 55 -5.26 6.93 -5.89
C GLY A 55 -4.85 7.75 -4.67
N ASN A 56 -4.67 9.04 -4.91
CA ASN A 56 -4.57 10.06 -3.87
C ASN A 56 -5.85 10.91 -3.91
N ASP A 57 -6.61 10.91 -2.81
CA ASP A 57 -7.83 11.68 -2.60
C ASP A 57 -7.57 12.66 -1.45
N ASP A 58 -7.31 13.92 -1.80
CA ASP A 58 -7.03 15.01 -0.86
C ASP A 58 -5.94 14.74 0.19
N GLY A 59 -4.85 14.06 -0.20
CA GLY A 59 -3.74 13.68 0.68
C GLY A 59 -3.96 12.38 1.45
N GLU A 60 -5.00 11.63 1.09
CA GLU A 60 -5.28 10.30 1.63
C GLU A 60 -5.19 9.22 0.55
N PHE A 61 -4.71 8.03 0.91
CA PHE A 61 -4.75 6.89 0.02
C PHE A 61 -6.21 6.45 -0.21
N GLN A 62 -6.57 6.21 -1.47
CA GLN A 62 -7.91 5.76 -1.84
C GLN A 62 -7.83 4.45 -2.62
N TRP A 63 -8.31 3.36 -2.04
CA TRP A 63 -8.55 2.10 -2.76
C TRP A 63 -9.60 2.28 -3.85
N GLY A 64 -9.35 1.70 -5.02
CA GLY A 64 -10.18 1.87 -6.22
C GLY A 64 -9.89 3.15 -7.01
N GLY A 65 -9.04 4.03 -6.49
CA GLY A 65 -8.43 5.10 -7.27
C GLY A 65 -7.28 4.59 -8.14
N THR A 66 -6.60 5.51 -8.82
CA THR A 66 -5.45 5.19 -9.69
C THR A 66 -4.36 6.24 -9.61
N ASP A 67 -3.15 5.87 -10.02
CA ASP A 67 -2.00 6.75 -10.24
C ASP A 67 -1.57 7.58 -9.01
N PHE A 68 -1.69 7.04 -7.79
CA PHE A 68 -1.24 7.75 -6.58
C PHE A 68 0.20 8.25 -6.68
N ILE A 69 1.09 7.49 -7.37
CA ILE A 69 2.52 7.83 -7.48
C ILE A 69 2.76 9.19 -8.13
N LYS A 70 1.84 9.67 -8.98
CA LYS A 70 1.98 10.97 -9.66
C LYS A 70 2.01 12.16 -8.69
N THR A 71 1.54 11.96 -7.47
CA THR A 71 1.44 13.01 -6.43
C THR A 71 1.97 12.54 -5.08
N ALA A 72 2.70 11.42 -5.05
CA ALA A 72 3.27 10.83 -3.85
C ALA A 72 4.81 10.93 -3.85
N THR A 73 5.39 11.08 -2.67
CA THR A 73 6.84 11.02 -2.44
C THR A 73 7.14 10.27 -1.14
N ASP A 74 8.43 10.01 -0.87
CA ASP A 74 8.91 9.32 0.34
C ASP A 74 8.20 7.98 0.61
N LEU A 75 8.06 7.16 -0.45
CA LEU A 75 7.43 5.84 -0.35
C LEU A 75 8.27 4.91 0.53
N ALA A 76 7.62 4.27 1.49
CA ALA A 76 8.24 3.27 2.34
C ALA A 76 7.27 2.15 2.70
N ILE A 77 7.80 0.92 2.73
CA ILE A 77 7.15 -0.20 3.41
C ILE A 77 7.50 -0.12 4.89
N VAL A 78 6.47 -0.05 5.73
CA VAL A 78 6.61 -0.05 7.20
C VAL A 78 5.75 -1.17 7.79
N HIS A 79 6.16 -1.67 8.95
CA HIS A 79 5.35 -2.59 9.75
C HIS A 79 4.66 -1.80 10.85
N ASP A 80 3.37 -2.00 11.04
CA ASP A 80 2.70 -1.48 12.23
C ASP A 80 3.03 -2.32 13.48
N LYS A 81 2.44 -1.96 14.63
CA LYS A 81 2.71 -2.64 15.91
C LYS A 81 2.30 -4.11 15.93
N GLU A 82 1.44 -4.55 15.00
CA GLU A 82 0.96 -5.92 14.86
C GLU A 82 1.68 -6.67 13.74
N GLY A 83 2.68 -6.04 13.11
CA GLY A 83 3.44 -6.61 12.01
C GLY A 83 2.74 -6.52 10.65
N VAL A 84 1.60 -5.82 10.55
CA VAL A 84 0.87 -5.61 9.30
C VAL A 84 1.69 -4.75 8.35
N ILE A 85 1.68 -5.09 7.05
CA ILE A 85 2.42 -4.35 6.04
C ILE A 85 1.62 -3.11 5.64
N VAL A 86 2.26 -1.97 5.83
CA VAL A 86 1.70 -0.65 5.56
C VAL A 86 2.57 0.06 4.52
N LEU A 87 1.91 0.63 3.52
CA LEU A 87 2.53 1.61 2.64
C LEU A 87 2.41 2.98 3.31
N ARG A 88 3.54 3.62 3.61
CA ARG A 88 3.61 5.02 4.02
C ARG A 88 4.12 5.85 2.84
N ALA A 89 3.52 7.02 2.64
CA ALA A 89 4.03 8.02 1.70
C ALA A 89 3.63 9.43 2.17
N GLU A 90 4.28 10.44 1.58
CA GLU A 90 3.80 11.81 1.59
C GLU A 90 2.93 12.03 0.35
N LEU A 91 1.67 12.41 0.55
CA LEU A 91 0.67 12.61 -0.50
C LEU A 91 0.31 14.09 -0.62
N CYS A 92 0.29 14.61 -1.85
CA CYS A 92 -0.12 15.99 -2.11
C CYS A 92 -1.58 16.24 -1.68
N VAL A 93 -1.84 17.38 -1.01
CA VAL A 93 -3.19 17.87 -0.73
C VAL A 93 -3.58 18.92 -1.81
N PRO A 94 -4.63 18.70 -2.64
CA PRO A 94 -5.11 19.64 -3.67
C PRO A 94 -5.79 20.91 -3.10
N PRO A 95 -6.01 21.98 -3.90
CA PRO A 95 -5.69 22.13 -5.33
C PRO A 95 -4.32 22.78 -5.59
N ALA A 96 -3.66 22.68 -6.75
CA ALA A 96 -3.68 21.70 -7.84
C ALA A 96 -2.58 22.05 -8.87
N ASP A 97 -1.28 22.03 -8.50
CA ASP A 97 -0.22 22.14 -9.53
C ASP A 97 0.90 21.11 -9.31
N LEU A 98 0.55 20.00 -8.61
CA LEU A 98 1.39 18.82 -8.34
C LEU A 98 2.45 19.08 -7.25
N CYS A 99 1.96 19.38 -6.04
CA CYS A 99 2.65 19.57 -4.76
C CYS A 99 3.36 20.93 -4.52
N GLY A 100 2.73 22.04 -4.90
CA GLY A 100 3.11 23.42 -4.51
C GLY A 100 2.73 23.80 -3.06
N ASP A 101 2.30 25.04 -2.81
CA ASP A 101 1.94 25.61 -1.49
C ASP A 101 0.83 24.84 -0.72
N GLY A 102 0.13 23.91 -1.37
CA GLY A 102 -0.87 23.01 -0.77
C GLY A 102 -0.28 21.96 0.18
N GLY A 103 1.03 21.70 0.08
CA GLY A 103 1.76 20.84 0.99
C GLY A 103 1.49 19.34 0.82
N TYR A 104 2.18 18.56 1.64
CA TYR A 104 2.06 17.11 1.69
C TYR A 104 1.51 16.67 3.04
N ALA A 105 0.64 15.66 3.01
CA ALA A 105 0.24 14.91 4.19
C ALA A 105 1.01 13.59 4.22
N THR A 106 1.72 13.31 5.32
CA THR A 106 2.20 11.94 5.56
C THR A 106 0.99 11.06 5.85
N ASN A 107 0.76 10.07 5.02
CA ASN A 107 -0.35 9.15 5.18
C ASN A 107 0.09 7.70 4.97
N GLN A 108 -0.81 6.77 5.31
CA GLN A 108 -0.52 5.36 5.31
C GLN A 108 -1.74 4.51 4.95
N VAL A 109 -1.52 3.37 4.30
CA VAL A 109 -2.56 2.41 3.96
C VAL A 109 -2.08 0.99 4.19
N ARG A 110 -2.96 0.12 4.72
CA ARG A 110 -2.67 -1.29 4.98
C ARG A 110 -2.85 -2.09 3.69
N LEU A 111 -1.77 -2.65 3.17
CA LEU A 111 -1.81 -3.35 1.89
C LEU A 111 -2.58 -4.68 1.98
N GLY A 112 -2.48 -5.36 3.13
CA GLY A 112 -3.18 -6.62 3.38
C GLY A 112 -4.72 -6.53 3.38
N GLU A 113 -5.31 -5.33 3.38
CA GLU A 113 -6.77 -5.15 3.29
C GLU A 113 -7.33 -5.62 1.94
N HIS A 114 -6.59 -5.40 0.86
CA HIS A 114 -7.02 -5.72 -0.50
C HIS A 114 -6.02 -6.57 -1.29
N ILE A 115 -4.79 -6.76 -0.79
CA ILE A 115 -3.78 -7.54 -1.50
C ILE A 115 -3.60 -8.90 -0.80
N GLY A 116 -3.86 -9.96 -1.56
CA GLY A 116 -3.65 -11.34 -1.19
C GLY A 116 -2.50 -12.02 -1.93
N ASN A 117 -2.21 -13.24 -1.52
CA ASN A 117 -1.33 -14.16 -2.23
C ASN A 117 -2.16 -15.33 -2.76
N ASN A 118 -2.18 -15.50 -4.08
CA ASN A 118 -2.78 -16.62 -4.77
C ASN A 118 -1.69 -17.49 -5.40
N ASN A 119 -1.24 -18.50 -4.66
CA ASN A 119 -0.26 -19.49 -5.09
C ASN A 119 1.04 -18.89 -5.68
N GLY A 120 1.64 -17.94 -4.97
CA GLY A 120 2.89 -17.29 -5.37
C GLY A 120 2.71 -16.08 -6.30
N GLN A 121 1.47 -15.61 -6.48
CA GLN A 121 1.15 -14.42 -7.27
C GLN A 121 0.34 -13.45 -6.42
N PHE A 122 0.56 -12.15 -6.60
CA PHE A 122 -0.30 -11.15 -5.98
C PHE A 122 -1.71 -11.22 -6.58
N GLU A 123 -2.71 -11.09 -5.72
CA GLU A 123 -4.11 -10.99 -6.11
C GLU A 123 -4.74 -9.76 -5.45
N PHE A 124 -5.50 -8.97 -6.22
CA PHE A 124 -6.29 -7.87 -5.68
C PHE A 124 -7.72 -8.36 -5.39
N HIS A 125 -8.18 -8.15 -4.17
CA HIS A 125 -9.54 -8.41 -3.72
C HIS A 125 -10.30 -7.09 -3.62
N LYS A 126 -11.51 -7.03 -4.17
CA LYS A 126 -12.39 -5.85 -4.10
C LYS A 126 -13.14 -5.77 -2.77
#